data_AF-A0A7V7E4V8-F1
#
_entry.id   AF-A0A7V7E4V8-F1
#
_cell.length_a   1.000
_cell.length_b   1.000
_cell.length_c   1.000
_cell.angle_alpha   90.00
_cell.angle_beta   90.00
_cell.angle_gamma   90.00
#
_symmetry.space_group_name_H-M   'P 1'
#
loop_
_entity.id
_entity.type
_entity.pdbx_description
1 polymer ?
#
loop_
_entity_poly.entity_id
_entity_poly.type
_entity_poly.pdbx_seq_one_letter_code
_entity_poly.pdbx_strand_id
1 'polypeptide(L)' 'MVKAVIDNLPAFKAMHPMLGTLTKKQMAHEALVAPLHEGAERFYRENGLM' A
#
# COMPACT_ATOMS: atom_id res chain seq x y z
N MET A 1 -4.96 5.32 -8.29
CA MET A 1 -5.51 4.11 -7.63
C MET A 1 -4.89 3.86 -6.26
N VAL A 2 -3.55 3.78 -6.12
CA VAL A 2 -2.87 3.54 -4.83
C VAL A 2 -3.30 4.51 -3.71
N LYS A 3 -3.38 5.82 -4.02
CA LYS A 3 -3.88 6.84 -3.08
C LYS A 3 -5.25 6.51 -2.49
N ALA A 4 -6.21 6.06 -3.31
CA ALA A 4 -7.56 5.75 -2.84
C ALA A 4 -7.60 4.57 -1.85
N VAL A 5 -6.72 3.58 -2.05
CA VAL A 5 -6.57 2.43 -1.15
C VAL A 5 -5.91 2.86 0.17
N ILE A 6 -4.87 3.69 0.09
CA ILE A 6 -4.12 4.18 1.25
C ILE A 6 -4.97 5.13 2.12
N ASP A 7 -5.74 6.03 1.49
CA ASP A 7 -6.63 6.98 2.17
C ASP A 7 -7.77 6.24 2.90
N ASN A 8 -8.21 5.11 2.35
CA ASN A 8 -9.25 4.24 2.94
C ASN A 8 -8.68 2.95 3.53
N LEU A 9 -7.44 2.97 4.01
CA LEU A 9 -6.79 1.79 4.56
C LEU A 9 -7.63 1.07 5.64
N PRO A 10 -8.34 1.75 6.56
CA PRO A 10 -9.22 1.06 7.51
C PRO A 10 -10.33 0.23 6.84
N ALA A 11 -10.97 0.78 5.80
CA ALA A 11 -11.99 0.06 5.05
C ALA A 11 -11.38 -1.11 4.26
N PHE A 12 -10.20 -0.90 3.67
CA PHE A 12 -9.46 -1.96 2.98
C PHE A 12 -9.10 -3.11 3.92
N LYS A 13 -8.62 -2.80 5.14
CA LYS A 13 -8.33 -3.78 6.18
C LYS A 13 -9.55 -4.59 6.61
N ALA A 14 -10.73 -3.97 6.62
CA ALA A 14 -11.98 -4.63 6.99
C ALA A 14 -12.46 -5.66 5.94
N MET A 15 -11.95 -5.61 4.69
CA MET A 15 -12.39 -6.53 3.65
C MET A 15 -11.91 -7.97 3.85
N HIS A 16 -10.80 -8.18 4.57
CA HIS A 16 -10.26 -9.51 4.81
C HIS A 16 -9.40 -9.56 6.09
N PRO A 17 -9.56 -10.58 6.96
CA PRO A 17 -8.82 -10.67 8.23
C PRO A 17 -7.30 -10.59 8.09
N MET A 18 -6.73 -11.18 7.03
CA MET A 18 -5.29 -11.16 6.75
C MET A 18 -4.76 -9.75 6.46
N LEU A 19 -5.61 -8.81 6.04
CA LEU A 19 -5.22 -7.42 5.79
C LEU A 19 -5.18 -6.59 7.09
N GLY A 20 -5.72 -7.09 8.21
CA GLY A 20 -5.81 -6.34 9.47
C GLY A 20 -4.47 -5.81 9.98
N THR A 21 -3.39 -6.59 9.80
CA THR A 21 -2.03 -6.24 10.20
C THR A 21 -1.26 -5.42 9.17
N LEU A 22 -1.82 -5.23 7.96
CA LEU A 22 -1.14 -4.56 6.85
C LEU A 22 -0.77 -3.11 7.21
N THR A 23 0.47 -2.71 6.98
CA THR A 23 0.89 -1.32 7.16
C THR A 23 1.24 -0.66 5.82
N LYS A 24 1.13 0.68 5.76
CA LYS A 24 1.44 1.44 4.54
C LYS A 24 2.86 1.21 4.02
N LYS A 25 3.83 1.00 4.93
CA LYS A 25 5.22 0.66 4.59
C LYS A 25 5.33 -0.74 4.00
N GLN A 26 4.66 -1.73 4.59
CA GLN A 26 4.66 -3.09 4.04
C GLN A 26 4.09 -3.16 2.63
N MET A 27 3.07 -2.34 2.32
CA MET A 27 2.52 -2.25 0.97
C MET A 27 3.53 -1.79 -0.10
N ALA A 28 4.59 -1.07 0.29
CA ALA A 28 5.61 -0.55 -0.63
C ALA A 28 6.82 -1.49 -0.79
N HIS A 29 7.03 -2.45 0.12
CA HIS A 29 8.26 -3.24 0.18
C HIS A 29 8.04 -4.76 0.24
N GLU A 30 6.93 -5.22 0.82
CA GLU A 30 6.70 -6.65 1.07
C GLU A 30 5.83 -7.30 -0.01
N ALA A 31 6.08 -8.59 -0.25
CA ALA A 31 5.33 -9.44 -1.18
C ALA A 31 5.24 -8.93 -2.64
N LEU A 32 6.21 -8.11 -3.07
CA LEU A 32 6.32 -7.68 -4.47
C LEU A 32 6.85 -8.83 -5.34
N VAL A 33 5.95 -9.48 -6.08
CA VAL A 33 6.31 -10.47 -7.11
C VAL A 33 6.68 -9.84 -8.45
N ALA A 34 6.41 -8.54 -8.61
CA ALA A 34 6.74 -7.73 -9.77
C ALA A 34 7.14 -6.31 -9.31
N PRO A 35 7.87 -5.54 -10.14
CA PRO A 35 8.22 -4.16 -9.82
C PRO A 35 6.99 -3.30 -9.54
N LEU A 36 7.14 -2.29 -8.69
CA LEU A 36 6.11 -1.28 -8.49
C LEU A 36 5.88 -0.53 -9.80
N HIS A 37 4.60 -0.31 -10.13
CA HIS A 37 4.24 0.58 -11.21
C HIS A 37 4.73 2.01 -10.89
N GLU A 38 5.22 2.77 -11.88
CA GLU A 38 5.85 4.09 -11.69
C GLU A 38 4.98 5.06 -10.85
N GLY A 39 3.68 5.12 -11.13
CA GLY A 39 2.74 5.93 -10.35
C GLY A 39 2.56 5.49 -8.89
N ALA A 40 2.75 4.21 -8.57
CA ALA A 40 2.74 3.70 -7.19
C ALA A 40 4.05 4.06 -6.49
N GLU A 41 5.18 3.82 -7.16
CA GLU A 41 6.51 4.13 -6.65
C GLU A 41 6.64 5.61 -6.29
N ARG A 42 6.22 6.51 -7.19
CA ARG A 42 6.21 7.94 -6.93
C ARG A 42 5.38 8.30 -5.70
N PHE A 43 4.17 7.74 -5.58
CA PHE A 43 3.31 8.00 -4.42
C PHE A 43 3.96 7.57 -3.12
N TYR A 44 4.53 6.35 -3.05
CA TYR A 44 5.17 5.86 -1.84
C TYR A 44 6.40 6.71 -1.46
N ARG A 45 7.20 7.11 -2.44
CA ARG A 45 8.39 7.96 -2.26
C ARG A 45 8.03 9.37 -1.75
N GLU A 46 7.03 10.02 -2.35
CA GLU A 46 6.54 11.34 -1.94
C GLU A 46 5.94 11.35 -0.53
N ASN A 47 5.42 10.20 -0.06
CA ASN A 47 4.79 10.07 1.26
C ASN A 47 5.76 9.52 2.34
N GLY A 48 7.05 9.34 2.03
CA GLY A 48 8.04 8.78 2.98
C GLY A 48 7.73 7.34 3.41
N LEU A 49 7.05 6.59 2.54
CA LEU A 49 6.65 5.20 2.74
C LEU A 49 7.59 4.20 2.06
N MET A 50 8.58 4.72 1.34
CA MET A 50 9.61 3.98 0.60
C MET A 50 11.01 4.33 1.10
#